data_AF-A0A836VX94-F1
#
_entry.id   AF-A0A836VX94-F1
#
_cell.length_a   1.000
_cell.length_b   1.000
_cell.length_c   1.000
_cell.angle_alpha   90.00
_cell.angle_beta   90.00
_cell.angle_gamma   90.00
#
_symmetry.space_group_name_H-M   'P 1'
#
loop_
_entity.id
_entity.type
_entity.pdbx_description
1 polymer ?
#
loop_
_entity_poly.entity_id
_entity_poly.type
_entity_poly.pdbx_seq_one_letter_code
_entity_poly.pdbx_strand_id
1 'polypeptide(L)'
;EVNLKEPTSFDAISSTETIVHREIYRQTRNLAVLHVHSPYAIAISFFHEKMKPIDAEASHVLRVIPIVEGRAGSRELAVNVASVLKRHHAVIVRGHGTFTAAQTLEIAYRLTCMVERSAQQIYLTEVLKRLGLNFIKPKEI
;
A
#
# COMPACT_ATOMS: atom_id res chain seq x y z
N GLU A 1 15.36 -3.38 22.52
CA GLU A 1 15.11 -3.86 21.14
C GLU A 1 13.99 -4.88 21.16
N VAL A 2 13.18 -5.00 20.10
CA VAL A 2 12.01 -5.90 20.04
C VAL A 2 12.30 -7.11 19.15
N ASN A 3 11.91 -8.31 19.58
CA ASN A 3 12.12 -9.54 18.82
C ASN A 3 11.26 -9.55 17.54
N LEU A 4 11.87 -9.89 16.39
CA LEU A 4 11.19 -10.00 15.10
C LEU A 4 10.61 -11.40 14.81
N LYS A 5 11.11 -12.43 15.49
CA LYS A 5 10.75 -13.83 15.25
C LYS A 5 9.59 -14.30 16.12
N GLU A 6 9.50 -13.80 17.34
CA GLU A 6 8.57 -14.30 18.36
C GLU A 6 7.77 -13.15 18.99
N PRO A 7 6.51 -13.41 19.39
CA PRO A 7 5.73 -12.46 20.18
C PRO A 7 6.43 -12.12 21.50
N THR A 8 6.25 -10.87 21.94
CA THR A 8 6.82 -10.37 23.19
C THR A 8 5.72 -9.82 24.09
N SER A 9 6.01 -9.57 25.36
CA SER A 9 5.07 -8.90 26.26
C SER A 9 4.66 -7.51 25.78
N PHE A 10 5.51 -6.83 24.99
CA PHE A 10 5.18 -5.54 24.37
C PHE A 10 4.11 -5.63 23.29
N ASP A 11 3.84 -6.81 22.73
CA ASP A 11 2.81 -7.00 21.72
C ASP A 11 1.41 -6.68 22.26
N ALA A 12 1.20 -6.92 23.56
CA ALA A 12 -0.07 -6.67 24.23
C ALA A 12 -0.48 -5.19 24.23
N ILE A 13 0.49 -4.27 24.09
CA ILE A 13 0.28 -2.83 24.03
C ILE A 13 0.61 -2.23 22.65
N SER A 14 0.93 -3.08 21.67
CA SER A 14 1.27 -2.68 20.31
C SER A 14 0.06 -2.77 19.38
N SER A 15 0.22 -2.33 18.12
CA SER A 15 -0.79 -2.55 17.09
C SER A 15 -1.12 -4.04 16.94
N THR A 16 -2.40 -4.37 16.76
CA THR A 16 -2.86 -5.74 16.44
C THR A 16 -2.23 -6.29 15.15
N GLU A 17 -1.67 -5.41 14.33
CA GLU A 17 -1.02 -5.73 13.05
C GLU A 17 0.50 -5.84 13.16
N THR A 18 1.05 -5.89 14.37
CA THR A 18 2.49 -6.07 14.61
C THR A 18 3.06 -7.29 13.86
N ILE A 19 2.27 -8.36 13.72
CA ILE A 19 2.65 -9.54 12.94
C ILE A 19 2.91 -9.23 11.46
N VAL A 20 2.16 -8.31 10.86
CA VAL A 20 2.32 -7.89 9.46
C VAL A 20 3.66 -7.14 9.31
N HIS A 21 3.93 -6.18 10.20
CA HIS A 21 5.19 -5.43 10.20
C HIS A 21 6.40 -6.36 10.39
N ARG A 22 6.35 -7.28 11.35
CA ARG A 22 7.42 -8.27 11.56
C ARG A 22 7.68 -9.11 10.31
N GLU A 23 6.63 -9.60 9.66
CA GLU A 23 6.79 -10.43 8.47
C GLU A 23 7.42 -9.66 7.31
N ILE A 24 7.08 -8.37 7.15
CA ILE A 24 7.72 -7.50 6.16
C ILE A 24 9.22 -7.34 6.46
N TYR A 25 9.60 -7.08 7.72
CA TYR A 25 11.01 -6.98 8.10
C TYR A 25 11.77 -8.29 7.92
N ARG A 26 11.13 -9.44 8.12
CA ARG A 26 11.74 -10.76 7.92
C ARG A 26 11.96 -11.10 6.45
N GLN A 27 11.02 -10.71 5.60
CA GLN A 27 10.97 -11.14 4.20
C GLN A 27 11.58 -10.13 3.22
N THR A 28 11.84 -8.91 3.68
CA THR A 28 12.38 -7.82 2.84
C THR A 28 13.61 -7.21 3.49
N ARG A 29 14.37 -6.42 2.74
CA ARG A 29 15.48 -5.61 3.28
C ARG A 29 15.03 -4.25 3.78
N ASN A 30 13.72 -3.97 3.81
CA ASN A 30 13.19 -2.68 4.23
C ASN A 30 13.39 -2.48 5.74
N LEU A 31 13.57 -1.23 6.14
CA LEU A 31 13.86 -0.83 7.53
C LEU A 31 12.78 0.08 8.10
N ALA A 32 11.85 0.55 7.27
CA ALA A 32 10.67 1.28 7.67
C ALA A 32 9.43 0.73 6.97
N VAL A 33 8.35 0.56 7.73
CA VAL A 33 7.04 0.12 7.24
C VAL A 33 5.99 1.11 7.75
N LEU A 34 5.15 1.60 6.85
CA LEU A 34 3.99 2.40 7.19
C LEU A 34 2.71 1.67 6.81
N HIS A 35 1.75 1.71 7.72
CA HIS A 35 0.40 1.24 7.50
C HIS A 35 -0.58 2.40 7.70
N VAL A 36 -1.46 2.65 6.73
CA VAL A 36 -2.41 3.77 6.78
C VAL A 36 -3.74 3.39 6.14
N HIS A 37 -4.85 3.85 6.74
CA HIS A 37 -6.21 3.69 6.22
C HIS A 37 -6.57 4.82 5.25
N SER A 38 -5.90 4.86 4.10
CA SER A 38 -6.07 5.94 3.14
C SER A 38 -7.41 5.80 2.38
N PRO A 39 -8.33 6.79 2.46
CA PRO A 39 -9.72 6.62 2.02
C PRO A 39 -9.88 6.36 0.52
N TYR A 40 -9.13 7.07 -0.34
CA TYR A 40 -9.24 6.84 -1.78
C TYR A 40 -8.65 5.48 -2.17
N ALA A 41 -7.51 5.08 -1.58
CA ALA A 41 -6.93 3.77 -1.82
C ALA A 41 -7.87 2.63 -1.39
N ILE A 42 -8.52 2.77 -0.22
CA ILE A 42 -9.54 1.82 0.24
C ILE A 42 -10.73 1.79 -0.72
N ALA A 43 -11.25 2.96 -1.14
CA ALA A 43 -12.38 3.03 -2.06
C ALA A 43 -12.08 2.34 -3.40
N ILE A 44 -10.93 2.65 -4.01
CA ILE A 44 -10.45 2.00 -5.24
C ILE A 44 -10.28 0.49 -5.02
N SER A 45 -9.84 0.08 -3.83
CA SER A 45 -9.61 -1.33 -3.55
C SER A 45 -10.85 -2.20 -3.74
N PHE A 46 -12.07 -1.69 -3.62
CA PHE A 46 -13.29 -2.50 -3.81
C PHE A 46 -13.58 -2.87 -5.27
N PHE A 47 -12.97 -2.18 -6.24
CA PHE A 47 -13.33 -2.30 -7.65
C PHE A 47 -12.23 -2.88 -8.54
N HIS A 48 -11.02 -3.09 -7.99
CA HIS A 48 -9.85 -3.48 -8.77
C HIS A 48 -9.04 -4.58 -8.09
N GLU A 49 -8.28 -5.35 -8.87
CA GLU A 49 -7.29 -6.33 -8.39
C GLU A 49 -5.89 -5.73 -8.23
N LYS A 50 -5.66 -4.58 -8.88
CA LYS A 50 -4.42 -3.82 -8.81
C LYS A 50 -4.70 -2.38 -9.22
N MET A 51 -3.96 -1.45 -8.62
CA MET A 51 -3.98 -0.05 -9.01
C MET A 51 -2.77 0.27 -9.88
N LYS A 52 -2.98 1.03 -10.96
CA LYS A 52 -1.90 1.60 -11.78
C LYS A 52 -2.04 3.12 -11.71
N PRO A 53 -1.03 3.83 -11.17
CA PRO A 53 -1.01 5.28 -11.21
C PRO A 53 -1.15 5.82 -12.65
N ILE A 54 -1.66 7.04 -12.76
CA ILE A 54 -1.89 7.73 -14.03
C ILE A 54 -1.08 9.02 -14.16
N ASP A 55 -0.45 9.46 -13.08
CA ASP A 55 0.48 10.59 -13.07
C ASP A 55 1.91 10.13 -13.35
N ALA A 56 2.75 11.04 -13.86
CA ALA A 56 4.11 10.71 -14.31
C ALA A 56 5.00 10.17 -13.18
N GLU A 57 4.95 10.79 -11.99
CA GLU A 57 5.83 10.45 -10.87
C GLU A 57 5.51 9.06 -10.32
N ALA A 58 4.26 8.81 -9.92
CA ALA A 58 3.89 7.55 -9.32
C ALA A 58 3.86 6.40 -10.35
N SER A 59 3.59 6.68 -11.63
CA SER A 59 3.69 5.65 -12.69
C SER A 59 5.12 5.15 -12.85
N HIS A 60 6.11 6.04 -12.72
CA HIS A 60 7.52 5.67 -12.78
C HIS A 60 7.96 4.91 -11.52
N VAL A 61 7.60 5.43 -10.34
CA VAL A 61 8.07 4.92 -9.04
C VAL A 61 7.30 3.66 -8.60
N LEU A 62 5.98 3.74 -8.50
CA LEU A 62 5.14 2.66 -7.99
C LEU A 62 4.81 1.62 -9.05
N ARG A 63 4.73 2.03 -10.33
CA ARG A 63 4.36 1.21 -11.50
C ARG A 63 3.00 0.55 -11.37
N VAL A 64 2.91 -0.50 -10.57
CA VAL A 64 1.69 -1.23 -10.26
C VAL A 64 1.65 -1.52 -8.77
N ILE A 65 0.49 -1.32 -8.16
CA ILE A 65 0.27 -1.52 -6.74
C ILE A 65 -0.75 -2.67 -6.62
N PRO A 66 -0.31 -3.87 -6.24
CA PRO A 66 -1.22 -5.00 -6.08
C PRO A 66 -2.24 -4.75 -4.98
N ILE A 67 -3.45 -5.29 -5.15
CA ILE A 67 -4.47 -5.35 -4.12
C ILE A 67 -4.52 -6.79 -3.62
N VAL A 68 -4.44 -6.98 -2.30
CA VAL A 68 -4.51 -8.29 -1.64
C VAL A 68 -5.62 -8.32 -0.61
N GLU A 69 -5.90 -9.51 -0.12
CA GLU A 69 -6.89 -9.74 0.94
C GLU A 69 -6.24 -10.45 2.13
N GLY A 70 -6.96 -10.41 3.25
CA GLY A 70 -6.56 -11.05 4.49
C GLY A 70 -7.16 -10.33 5.69
N ARG A 71 -7.49 -11.09 6.74
CA ARG A 71 -8.03 -10.51 7.97
C ARG A 71 -6.95 -9.69 8.69
N ALA A 72 -7.31 -8.52 9.22
CA ALA A 72 -6.41 -7.68 10.03
C ALA A 72 -5.74 -8.50 11.14
N GLY A 73 -4.43 -8.29 11.33
CA GLY A 73 -3.63 -9.02 12.32
C GLY A 73 -3.51 -10.55 12.09
N SER A 74 -3.95 -11.08 10.94
CA SER A 74 -3.78 -12.50 10.63
C SER A 74 -2.42 -12.82 10.03
N ARG A 75 -1.99 -14.08 10.20
CA ARG A 75 -0.78 -14.61 9.54
C ARG A 75 -0.91 -14.61 8.01
N GLU A 76 -2.11 -14.88 7.51
CA GLU A 76 -2.41 -14.83 6.07
C GLU A 76 -2.13 -13.44 5.50
N LEU A 77 -2.68 -12.40 6.12
CA LEU A 77 -2.44 -11.02 5.73
C LEU A 77 -0.94 -10.68 5.76
N ALA A 78 -0.25 -11.07 6.84
CA ALA A 78 1.17 -10.85 6.99
C ALA A 78 1.99 -11.45 5.84
N VAL A 79 1.70 -12.70 5.47
CA VAL A 79 2.37 -13.39 4.35
C VAL A 79 2.05 -12.73 3.02
N ASN A 80 0.79 -12.41 2.76
CA ASN A 80 0.35 -11.80 1.50
C ASN A 80 1.01 -10.43 1.29
N VAL A 81 0.95 -9.57 2.30
CA VAL A 81 1.56 -8.22 2.28
C VAL A 81 3.08 -8.31 2.12
N ALA A 82 3.76 -9.14 2.92
CA ALA A 82 5.21 -9.26 2.86
C ALA A 82 5.70 -9.83 1.52
N SER A 83 4.96 -10.79 0.95
CA SER A 83 5.26 -11.37 -0.37
C SER A 83 5.19 -10.32 -1.48
N VAL A 84 4.17 -9.46 -1.46
CA VAL A 84 4.05 -8.35 -2.43
C VAL A 84 5.19 -7.35 -2.28
N LEU A 85 5.51 -6.95 -1.04
CA LEU A 85 6.53 -5.94 -0.75
C LEU A 85 7.97 -6.41 -1.02
N LYS A 86 8.20 -7.68 -1.38
CA LYS A 86 9.48 -8.12 -1.96
C LYS A 86 9.76 -7.53 -3.34
N ARG A 87 8.70 -7.22 -4.10
CA ARG A 87 8.78 -6.82 -5.51
C ARG A 87 8.14 -5.47 -5.80
N HIS A 88 7.40 -4.92 -4.85
CA HIS A 88 6.68 -3.66 -4.99
C HIS A 88 6.95 -2.77 -3.77
N HIS A 89 6.82 -1.47 -3.96
CA HIS A 89 7.00 -0.48 -2.89
C HIS A 89 5.77 -0.32 -1.99
N ALA A 90 4.61 -0.72 -2.50
CA ALA A 90 3.33 -0.58 -1.82
C ALA A 90 2.40 -1.75 -2.14
N VAL A 91 1.47 -1.99 -1.23
CA VAL A 91 0.35 -2.92 -1.41
C VAL A 91 -0.89 -2.32 -0.75
N ILE A 92 -2.04 -2.53 -1.39
CA ILE A 92 -3.35 -2.17 -0.84
C ILE A 92 -4.02 -3.44 -0.34
N VAL A 93 -4.62 -3.39 0.85
CA VAL A 93 -5.42 -4.46 1.42
C VAL A 93 -6.88 -4.08 1.26
N ARG A 94 -7.64 -4.92 0.53
CA ARG A 94 -9.02 -4.61 0.15
C ARG A 94 -9.88 -4.30 1.37
N GLY A 95 -10.54 -3.14 1.34
CA GLY A 95 -11.43 -2.69 2.40
C GLY A 95 -10.74 -2.36 3.74
N HIS A 96 -9.41 -2.32 3.78
CA HIS A 96 -8.67 -2.18 5.04
C HIS A 96 -7.71 -0.98 5.01
N GLY A 97 -6.74 -0.97 4.11
CA GLY A 97 -5.73 0.08 4.11
C GLY A 97 -4.57 -0.20 3.19
N THR A 98 -3.46 0.48 3.42
CA THR A 98 -2.25 0.38 2.60
C THR A 98 -1.05 0.05 3.46
N PHE A 99 -0.10 -0.70 2.90
CA PHE A 99 1.22 -0.89 3.48
C PHE A 99 2.26 -0.42 2.48
N THR A 100 3.22 0.37 2.94
CA THR A 100 4.42 0.73 2.20
C THR A 100 5.65 0.37 3.01
N ALA A 101 6.74 0.03 2.32
CA ALA A 101 7.99 -0.32 2.96
C ALA A 101 9.19 0.20 2.18
N ALA A 102 10.18 0.72 2.91
CA ALA A 102 11.38 1.31 2.32
C ALA A 102 12.59 1.24 3.28
N GLN A 103 13.74 1.74 2.81
CA GLN A 103 14.97 1.84 3.61
C GLN A 103 14.90 2.93 4.69
N THR A 104 14.07 3.95 4.53
CA THR A 104 13.90 5.03 5.50
C THR A 104 12.43 5.37 5.68
N LEU A 105 12.08 5.92 6.84
CA LEU A 105 10.72 6.35 7.14
C LEU A 105 10.23 7.43 6.17
N GLU A 106 11.11 8.36 5.78
CA GLU A 106 10.82 9.41 4.81
C GLU A 106 10.40 8.83 3.45
N ILE A 107 11.13 7.83 2.95
CA ILE A 107 10.79 7.19 1.67
C ILE A 107 9.47 6.43 1.80
N ALA A 108 9.27 5.66 2.88
CA ALA A 108 8.01 4.98 3.12
C ALA A 108 6.82 5.97 3.15
N TYR A 109 7.00 7.12 3.81
CA TYR A 109 5.99 8.17 3.88
C TYR A 109 5.67 8.76 2.51
N ARG A 110 6.68 9.08 1.70
CA ARG A 110 6.49 9.57 0.33
C ARG A 110 5.73 8.55 -0.53
N LEU A 111 6.08 7.27 -0.45
CA LEU A 111 5.40 6.20 -1.16
C LEU A 111 3.93 6.10 -0.74
N THR A 112 3.64 6.21 0.56
CA THR A 112 2.26 6.23 1.08
C THR A 112 1.46 7.40 0.51
N CYS A 113 2.04 8.61 0.50
CA CYS A 113 1.39 9.78 -0.10
C CYS A 113 1.13 9.59 -1.59
N MET A 114 2.07 8.99 -2.33
CA MET A 114 1.89 8.67 -3.75
C MET A 114 0.74 7.71 -3.98
N VAL A 115 0.63 6.62 -3.19
CA VAL A 115 -0.47 5.65 -3.31
C VAL A 115 -1.81 6.34 -3.17
N GLU A 116 -1.99 7.14 -2.10
CA GLU A 116 -3.27 7.81 -1.87
C GLU A 116 -3.58 8.87 -2.93
N ARG A 117 -2.58 9.66 -3.34
CA ARG A 117 -2.73 10.66 -4.41
C ARG A 117 -3.13 10.02 -5.73
N SER A 118 -2.49 8.90 -6.11
CA SER A 118 -2.83 8.18 -7.34
C SER A 118 -4.24 7.62 -7.28
N ALA A 119 -4.67 7.07 -6.14
CA ALA A 119 -6.04 6.60 -5.95
C ALA A 119 -7.06 7.76 -6.08
N GLN A 120 -6.76 8.90 -5.48
CA GLN A 120 -7.57 10.11 -5.59
C GLN A 120 -7.68 10.59 -7.04
N GLN A 121 -6.56 10.62 -7.78
CA GLN A 121 -6.56 11.02 -9.19
C GLN A 121 -7.40 10.05 -10.04
N ILE A 122 -7.26 8.74 -9.84
CA ILE A 122 -8.09 7.74 -10.54
C ILE A 122 -9.57 8.02 -10.26
N TYR A 123 -9.96 8.18 -8.99
CA TYR A 123 -11.34 8.51 -8.62
C TYR A 123 -11.84 9.78 -9.32
N LEU A 124 -11.08 10.89 -9.23
CA LEU A 124 -11.45 12.16 -9.87
C LEU A 124 -11.61 12.02 -11.38
N THR A 125 -10.69 11.31 -12.04
CA THR A 125 -10.76 11.12 -13.49
C THR A 125 -11.92 10.22 -13.92
N GLU A 126 -12.25 9.18 -13.16
CA GLU A 126 -13.43 8.35 -13.42
C GLU A 126 -14.74 9.14 -13.23
N VAL A 127 -14.81 10.02 -12.22
CA VAL A 127 -15.95 10.92 -12.05
C VAL A 127 -16.09 11.87 -13.24
N LEU A 128 -15.01 12.53 -13.66
CA LEU A 128 -15.04 13.46 -14.81
C LEU A 128 -15.42 12.76 -16.11
N LYS A 129 -14.95 11.52 -16.35
CA LYS A 129 -15.37 10.70 -17.49
C LYS A 129 -16.88 10.44 -17.48
N ARG A 130 -17.44 10.10 -16.32
CA ARG A 130 -18.90 9.88 -16.16
C ARG A 130 -19.73 11.15 -16.38
N LEU A 131 -19.13 12.33 -16.18
CA LEU A 131 -19.74 13.63 -16.51
C LEU A 131 -19.61 14.00 -18.00
N GLY A 132 -19.06 13.12 -18.84
CA GLY A 132 -18.97 13.31 -20.28
C GLY A 132 -17.69 14.00 -20.75
N LEU A 133 -16.69 14.21 -19.89
CA LEU A 133 -15.40 14.76 -20.30
C LEU A 133 -14.51 13.66 -20.90
N ASN A 134 -13.83 13.99 -22.00
CA ASN A 134 -12.88 13.09 -22.65
C ASN A 134 -11.57 13.03 -21.87
N PHE A 135 -11.11 11.82 -21.57
CA PHE A 135 -9.79 11.60 -20.96
C PHE A 135 -8.70 11.71 -22.01
N ILE A 136 -7.83 12.72 -21.87
CA ILE A 136 -6.67 12.91 -22.73
C ILE A 136 -5.45 12.31 -22.04
N LYS A 137 -4.92 11.22 -22.59
CA LYS A 137 -3.71 10.59 -22.05
C LYS A 137 -2.49 11.48 -22.32
N PRO A 138 -1.68 11.81 -21.30
CA PRO A 138 -0.42 12.52 -21.52
C PRO A 138 0.52 11.72 -22.44
N LYS A 139 1.25 12.42 -23.31
CA LYS A 139 2.14 11.79 -24.31
C LYS A 139 3.44 11.24 -23.71
N GLU A 140 3.83 11.74 -22.53
CA GLU A 140 5.14 11.48 -21.91
C GLU A 140 4.98 10.99 -20.46
N ILE A 141 4.36 9.81 -20.27
CA ILE A 141 4.34 9.07 -18.99
C ILE A 141 5.06 7.74 -19.16
#